data_AF-A0A7Y3CRK0-F1
#
_entry.id   AF-A0A7Y3CRK0-F1
#
_cell.length_a   1.000
_cell.length_b   1.000
_cell.length_c   1.000
_cell.angle_alpha   90.00
_cell.angle_beta   90.00
_cell.angle_gamma   90.00
#
_symmetry.space_group_name_H-M   'P 1'
#
loop_
_entity.id
_entity.type
_entity.pdbx_description
1 polymer ?
#
loop_
_entity_poly.entity_id
_entity_poly.type
_entity_poly.pdbx_seq_one_letter_code
_entity_poly.pdbx_strand_id
1 'polypeptide(L)'
;MRRKHVVYAYGTNDARTVSRPVRAATVLGTVLALVTAMALPAMAAPNPPLPSGNCGLTVAVVLDVSDSITAAGAEQAVRDATSDLVNYWNASDMTVGLFRFWDEAEFVAPYTPTSTGAAALDAAAQTLVFAPGTNWEAGFIEVYNYDGSPGPHWSAPPTSSPLLPDAVVFVTDGLPTAYVDDAGNAVTGAPTATAQANGEAGADLFRANGVKVIALGIGSVSVASLQGISGPVETEDYWLADFATLSDQLLALGTTLCDPNPPPPATANVAIVKSAGDVEATPGEQLTYTLAVSNAGPDAATDVVVVDTVPAGTVFASATATVGSCSEAAGTVTCDLGDVAIGETPTVTLTVTLGPATAGVLSNTASVSTAAVDPEAANNVDTEDTPVVDVLPATGIAGDVAFPSAVAAVVAGLFLLRITAVARRRDTV
;
A
#
# COMPACT_ATOMS: atom_id res chain seq x y z
N MET A 1 35.87 44.23 -32.05
CA MET A 1 34.83 43.22 -31.71
C MET A 1 35.11 41.98 -32.54
N ARG A 2 35.70 40.93 -31.96
CA ARG A 2 36.21 39.77 -32.70
C ARG A 2 35.48 38.50 -32.26
N ARG A 3 34.76 37.88 -33.20
CA ARG A 3 34.51 36.42 -33.26
C ARG A 3 35.45 35.83 -34.33
N LYS A 4 35.97 34.61 -34.07
CA LYS A 4 36.39 33.54 -35.01
C LYS A 4 37.15 32.50 -34.15
N HIS A 5 36.58 31.34 -33.84
CA HIS A 5 36.53 30.08 -34.62
C HIS A 5 37.80 29.22 -34.58
N VAL A 6 37.61 27.99 -34.05
CA VAL A 6 38.23 26.68 -34.42
C VAL A 6 39.69 26.51 -33.93
N VAL A 7 40.08 25.42 -33.25
CA VAL A 7 40.38 24.06 -33.75
C VAL A 7 40.39 23.03 -32.60
N TYR A 8 39.79 21.86 -32.82
CA TYR A 8 40.00 20.61 -32.06
C TYR A 8 41.27 19.90 -32.53
N ALA A 9 42.04 19.28 -31.63
CA ALA A 9 42.96 18.19 -31.98
C ALA A 9 43.09 17.16 -30.84
N TYR A 10 42.79 15.92 -31.19
CA TYR A 10 42.96 14.68 -30.44
C TYR A 10 44.43 14.40 -30.08
N GLY A 11 44.66 13.72 -28.95
CA GLY A 11 45.99 13.22 -28.60
C GLY A 11 45.97 12.31 -27.37
N THR A 12 45.72 11.03 -27.62
CA THR A 12 46.01 9.91 -26.71
C THR A 12 47.49 9.89 -26.32
N ASN A 13 47.82 9.60 -25.06
CA ASN A 13 48.67 8.46 -24.69
C ASN A 13 49.03 8.48 -23.20
N ASP A 14 48.75 7.32 -22.61
CA ASP A 14 49.05 6.86 -21.27
C ASP A 14 50.55 6.53 -21.15
N ALA A 15 51.24 6.99 -20.09
CA ALA A 15 52.57 6.51 -19.70
C ALA A 15 52.99 6.97 -18.28
N ARG A 16 52.63 6.13 -17.30
CA ARG A 16 53.37 5.71 -16.08
C ARG A 16 54.58 6.53 -15.56
N THR A 17 54.52 6.69 -14.23
CA THR A 17 55.55 6.48 -13.17
C THR A 17 56.44 7.63 -12.64
N VAL A 18 56.13 7.99 -11.38
CA VAL A 18 57.02 8.11 -10.19
C VAL A 18 57.89 9.36 -10.01
N SER A 19 57.61 10.14 -8.94
CA SER A 19 58.55 10.54 -7.86
C SER A 19 57.92 11.65 -6.99
N ARG A 20 57.59 11.40 -5.70
CA ARG A 20 58.37 11.68 -4.48
C ARG A 20 57.62 12.66 -3.53
N PRO A 21 57.93 12.69 -2.22
CA PRO A 21 56.98 12.94 -1.14
C PRO A 21 57.05 14.36 -0.55
N VAL A 22 55.98 14.83 0.08
CA VAL A 22 56.04 15.96 1.01
C VAL A 22 55.21 15.66 2.25
N ARG A 23 55.89 15.55 3.39
CA ARG A 23 55.30 15.75 4.72
C ARG A 23 55.14 17.26 4.93
N ALA A 24 53.94 17.73 5.19
CA ALA A 24 53.71 19.02 5.85
C ALA A 24 52.70 18.79 6.99
N ALA A 25 53.10 19.25 8.16
CA ALA A 25 52.49 18.96 9.44
C ALA A 25 51.36 19.95 9.77
N THR A 26 50.40 19.44 10.55
CA THR A 26 49.67 20.16 11.61
C THR A 26 48.79 21.34 11.22
N VAL A 27 47.49 21.07 11.11
CA VAL A 27 46.44 21.95 11.66
C VAL A 27 45.55 21.09 12.54
N LEU A 28 45.71 21.23 13.86
CA LEU A 28 44.84 20.67 14.88
C LEU A 28 43.54 21.50 14.89
N GLY A 29 42.39 20.85 14.65
CA GLY A 29 41.08 21.48 14.77
C GLY A 29 39.97 20.55 14.33
N THR A 30 39.37 19.86 15.30
CA THR A 30 38.00 19.28 15.25
C THR A 30 37.67 18.32 14.09
N VAL A 31 37.92 17.02 14.28
CA VAL A 31 37.08 15.95 13.72
C VAL A 31 36.86 14.90 14.82
N LEU A 32 36.05 15.30 15.80
CA LEU A 32 35.33 14.41 16.71
C LEU A 32 33.85 14.85 16.65
N ALA A 33 33.22 14.56 15.51
CA ALA A 33 31.78 14.64 15.26
C ALA A 33 31.54 14.41 13.77
N LEU A 34 31.42 13.15 13.32
CA LEU A 34 30.61 12.78 12.15
C LEU A 34 30.43 11.25 12.04
N VAL A 35 29.96 10.61 13.11
CA VAL A 35 29.19 9.35 13.02
C VAL A 35 28.06 9.46 14.03
N THR A 36 27.11 10.34 13.73
CA THR A 36 25.79 10.40 14.35
C THR A 36 24.85 11.01 13.32
N ALA A 37 24.69 10.29 12.23
CA ALA A 37 23.56 10.37 11.33
C ALA A 37 23.04 8.93 11.32
N MET A 38 21.81 8.60 11.69
CA MET A 38 20.57 9.33 11.48
C MET A 38 19.66 9.09 12.68
N ALA A 39 19.13 10.16 13.25
CA ALA A 39 17.82 10.07 13.89
C ALA A 39 16.82 9.77 12.76
N LEU A 40 16.21 8.59 12.78
CA LEU A 40 15.02 8.31 11.98
C LEU A 40 13.92 9.29 12.42
N PRO A 41 13.25 9.98 11.50
CA PRO A 41 12.03 10.66 11.86
C PRO A 41 10.97 9.57 12.11
N ALA A 42 10.41 9.55 13.31
CA ALA A 42 9.11 8.95 13.55
C ALA A 42 8.09 9.68 12.65
N MET A 43 7.88 9.16 11.45
CA MET A 43 6.70 9.45 10.65
C MET A 43 5.78 8.26 10.80
N ALA A 44 5.12 8.19 11.96
CA ALA A 44 3.90 7.44 12.07
C ALA A 44 2.91 8.07 11.08
N ALA A 45 2.63 7.39 9.97
CA ALA A 45 1.33 7.51 9.35
C ALA A 45 0.28 7.33 10.46
N PRO A 46 -0.87 8.03 10.45
CA PRO A 46 -1.94 7.70 11.38
C PRO A 46 -2.22 6.21 11.21
N ASN A 47 -2.01 5.43 12.28
CA ASN A 47 -2.27 3.99 12.28
C ASN A 47 -3.62 3.75 11.59
N PRO A 48 -3.73 2.72 10.72
CA PRO A 48 -5.01 2.40 10.09
C PRO A 48 -6.10 2.34 11.16
N PRO A 49 -7.33 2.82 10.85
CA PRO A 49 -8.41 2.80 11.82
C PRO A 49 -8.55 1.39 12.39
N LEU A 50 -8.52 1.30 13.72
CA LEU A 50 -8.63 0.04 14.45
C LEU A 50 -9.90 -0.69 13.97
N PRO A 51 -9.82 -1.98 13.62
CA PRO A 51 -11.00 -2.74 13.21
C PRO A 51 -12.03 -2.66 14.33
N SER A 52 -13.19 -2.09 14.04
CA SER A 52 -14.29 -1.98 14.98
C SER A 52 -15.02 -3.32 15.05
N GLY A 53 -14.44 -4.29 15.75
CA GLY A 53 -15.01 -5.63 15.91
C GLY A 53 -14.15 -6.51 16.81
N ASN A 54 -14.81 -7.35 17.60
CA ASN A 54 -14.16 -8.35 18.45
C ASN A 54 -13.76 -9.54 17.57
N CYS A 55 -12.47 -9.71 17.27
CA CYS A 55 -12.01 -10.73 16.32
C CYS A 55 -12.18 -12.15 16.89
N GLY A 56 -12.17 -12.32 18.22
CA GLY A 56 -12.38 -13.61 18.89
C GLY A 56 -11.35 -14.70 18.56
N LEU A 57 -10.31 -14.37 17.80
CA LEU A 57 -9.28 -15.31 17.36
C LEU A 57 -8.26 -15.57 18.47
N THR A 58 -7.78 -16.81 18.49
CA THR A 58 -6.62 -17.24 19.26
C THR A 58 -5.40 -17.30 18.34
N VAL A 59 -4.34 -16.59 18.68
CA VAL A 59 -3.12 -16.51 17.86
C VAL A 59 -1.89 -16.88 18.68
N ALA A 60 -1.05 -17.75 18.11
CA ALA A 60 0.28 -18.05 18.64
C ALA A 60 1.33 -17.22 17.90
N VAL A 61 2.09 -16.41 18.61
CA VAL A 61 3.27 -15.72 18.06
C VAL A 61 4.51 -16.48 18.46
N VAL A 62 5.27 -16.94 17.47
CA VAL A 62 6.45 -17.79 17.64
C VAL A 62 7.66 -17.03 17.16
N LEU A 63 8.47 -16.55 18.10
CA LEU A 63 9.57 -15.64 17.82
C LEU A 63 10.92 -16.35 17.81
N ASP A 64 11.66 -16.17 16.73
CA ASP A 64 13.07 -16.51 16.69
C ASP A 64 13.85 -15.59 17.63
N VAL A 65 14.52 -16.19 18.60
CA VAL A 65 15.42 -15.53 19.56
C VAL A 65 16.82 -16.13 19.49
N SER A 66 17.19 -16.61 18.30
CA SER A 66 18.49 -17.23 18.06
C SER A 66 19.66 -16.23 18.06
N ASP A 67 20.88 -16.75 17.95
CA ASP A 67 22.09 -15.94 17.86
C ASP A 67 22.21 -15.19 16.53
N SER A 68 21.49 -15.58 15.46
CA SER A 68 21.41 -14.77 14.23
C SER A 68 20.79 -13.40 14.50
N ILE A 69 19.75 -13.34 15.34
CA ILE A 69 19.11 -12.08 15.75
C ILE A 69 20.11 -11.20 16.52
N THR A 70 20.86 -11.80 17.46
CA THR A 70 21.86 -11.06 18.25
C THR A 70 23.04 -10.60 17.41
N ALA A 71 23.47 -11.40 16.44
CA ALA A 71 24.54 -11.04 15.51
C ALA A 71 24.14 -9.85 14.62
N ALA A 72 22.85 -9.72 14.31
CA ALA A 72 22.29 -8.57 13.62
C ALA A 72 22.08 -7.34 14.53
N GLY A 73 22.19 -7.48 15.85
CA GLY A 73 21.91 -6.41 16.82
C GLY A 73 20.43 -6.00 16.85
N ALA A 74 19.54 -6.96 16.57
CA ALA A 74 18.13 -6.72 16.34
C ALA A 74 17.22 -7.09 17.53
N GLU A 75 17.81 -7.40 18.70
CA GLU A 75 17.06 -7.87 19.87
C GLU A 75 15.97 -6.88 20.29
N GLN A 76 16.29 -5.58 20.32
CA GLN A 76 15.33 -4.56 20.69
C GLN A 76 14.23 -4.39 19.65
N ALA A 77 14.56 -4.52 18.36
CA ALA A 77 13.57 -4.42 17.29
C ALA A 77 12.52 -5.55 17.37
N VAL A 78 12.95 -6.77 17.69
CA VAL A 78 12.03 -7.91 17.91
C VAL A 78 11.10 -7.64 19.10
N ARG A 79 11.61 -7.07 20.20
CA ARG A 79 10.78 -6.71 21.37
C ARG A 79 9.78 -5.62 21.03
N ASP A 80 10.24 -4.53 20.43
CA ASP A 80 9.41 -3.38 20.10
C ASP A 80 8.30 -3.77 19.11
N ALA A 81 8.62 -4.57 18.09
CA ALA A 81 7.64 -5.02 17.13
C ALA A 81 6.59 -5.98 17.74
N THR A 82 7.01 -6.81 18.71
CA THR A 82 6.07 -7.64 19.49
C THR A 82 5.16 -6.77 20.37
N SER A 83 5.71 -5.73 21.00
CA SER A 83 4.95 -4.74 21.79
C SER A 83 3.94 -3.99 20.92
N ASP A 84 4.32 -3.55 19.72
CA ASP A 84 3.43 -2.88 18.77
C ASP A 84 2.26 -3.78 18.36
N LEU A 85 2.54 -5.06 18.10
CA LEU A 85 1.54 -6.07 17.76
C LEU A 85 0.55 -6.30 18.92
N VAL A 86 1.05 -6.46 20.14
CA VAL A 86 0.21 -6.60 21.35
C VAL A 86 -0.69 -5.39 21.55
N ASN A 87 -0.16 -4.17 21.33
CA ASN A 87 -0.92 -2.93 21.43
C ASN A 87 -2.02 -2.84 20.36
N TYR A 88 -1.74 -3.28 19.14
CA TYR A 88 -2.73 -3.35 18.06
C TYR A 88 -3.85 -4.35 18.39
N TRP A 89 -3.49 -5.57 18.80
CA TRP A 89 -4.46 -6.61 19.13
C TRP A 89 -5.25 -6.33 20.41
N ASN A 90 -4.74 -5.52 21.33
CA ASN A 90 -5.50 -5.00 22.46
C ASN A 90 -6.76 -4.25 22.02
N ALA A 91 -6.68 -3.50 20.92
CA ALA A 91 -7.85 -2.82 20.37
C ALA A 91 -8.86 -3.78 19.70
N SER A 92 -8.43 -5.00 19.35
CA SER A 92 -9.19 -5.96 18.55
C SER A 92 -9.73 -7.16 19.37
N ASP A 93 -9.47 -7.17 20.68
CA ASP A 93 -9.92 -8.17 21.66
C ASP A 93 -9.59 -9.63 21.27
N MET A 94 -8.35 -9.85 20.80
CA MET A 94 -7.81 -11.17 20.46
C MET A 94 -7.27 -11.92 21.69
N THR A 95 -7.13 -13.23 21.58
CA THR A 95 -6.41 -14.05 22.57
C THR A 95 -5.04 -14.41 22.03
N VAL A 96 -3.96 -14.04 22.73
CA VAL A 96 -2.60 -14.16 22.21
C VAL A 96 -1.74 -14.99 23.14
N GLY A 97 -1.04 -15.99 22.59
CA GLY A 97 0.02 -16.74 23.25
C GLY A 97 1.37 -16.35 22.66
N LEU A 98 2.37 -16.14 23.51
CA LEU A 98 3.72 -15.77 23.10
C LEU A 98 4.67 -16.93 23.34
N PHE A 99 5.40 -17.30 22.30
CA PHE A 99 6.38 -18.38 22.29
C PHE A 99 7.68 -17.88 21.70
N ARG A 100 8.78 -18.52 22.06
CA ARG A 100 10.09 -18.21 21.49
C ARG A 100 10.84 -19.48 21.16
N PHE A 101 11.72 -19.42 20.17
CA PHE A 101 12.59 -20.54 19.81
C PHE A 101 14.00 -20.09 19.43
N TRP A 102 14.94 -21.00 19.61
CA TRP A 102 16.35 -21.02 19.24
C TRP A 102 16.66 -22.49 18.88
N ASP A 103 17.80 -23.08 19.27
CA ASP A 103 17.98 -24.54 19.27
C ASP A 103 16.85 -25.27 20.04
N GLU A 104 16.28 -24.57 21.02
CA GLU A 104 15.17 -24.99 21.86
C GLU A 104 13.96 -24.04 21.77
N ALA A 105 12.78 -24.42 22.25
CA ALA A 105 11.60 -23.58 22.30
C ALA A 105 10.94 -23.63 23.67
N GLU A 106 10.32 -22.51 24.05
CA GLU A 106 9.51 -22.41 25.27
C GLU A 106 8.34 -21.42 25.08
N PHE A 107 7.27 -21.64 25.82
CA PHE A 107 6.26 -20.62 26.02
C PHE A 107 6.82 -19.45 26.86
N VAL A 108 6.41 -18.23 26.51
CA VAL A 108 6.80 -16.98 27.18
C VAL A 108 5.61 -16.41 27.95
N ALA A 109 4.44 -16.42 27.33
CA ALA A 109 3.18 -16.01 27.96
C ALA A 109 2.04 -16.91 27.48
N PRO A 110 1.11 -17.30 28.38
CA PRO A 110 -0.03 -18.11 28.01
C PRO A 110 -0.98 -17.35 27.10
N TYR A 111 -1.86 -18.08 26.41
CA TYR A 111 -2.99 -17.50 25.69
C TYR A 111 -3.82 -16.60 26.61
N THR A 112 -3.71 -15.28 26.39
CA THR A 112 -4.32 -14.26 27.24
C THR A 112 -5.14 -13.30 26.39
N PRO A 113 -6.40 -13.00 26.76
CA PRO A 113 -7.19 -11.97 26.09
C PRO A 113 -6.48 -10.61 26.19
N THR A 114 -6.18 -9.99 25.06
CA THR A 114 -5.40 -8.75 24.99
C THR A 114 -6.10 -7.60 25.71
N SER A 115 -7.43 -7.55 25.66
CA SER A 115 -8.27 -6.57 26.38
C SER A 115 -8.06 -6.53 27.90
N THR A 116 -7.53 -7.60 28.48
CA THR A 116 -7.25 -7.71 29.92
C THR A 116 -5.77 -7.99 30.23
N GLY A 117 -5.02 -8.52 29.27
CA GLY A 117 -3.66 -8.99 29.43
C GLY A 117 -2.58 -8.28 28.63
N ALA A 118 -2.92 -7.23 27.85
CA ALA A 118 -1.95 -6.54 26.98
C ALA A 118 -0.68 -6.09 27.73
N ALA A 119 -0.81 -5.50 28.93
CA ALA A 119 0.34 -5.07 29.72
C ALA A 119 1.24 -6.24 30.18
N ALA A 120 0.66 -7.42 30.43
CA ALA A 120 1.41 -8.61 30.81
C ALA A 120 2.13 -9.23 29.60
N LEU A 121 1.47 -9.25 28.43
CA LEU A 121 2.07 -9.69 27.17
C LEU A 121 3.22 -8.76 26.74
N ASP A 122 3.02 -7.46 26.86
CA ASP A 122 4.05 -6.45 26.60
C ASP A 122 5.26 -6.62 27.52
N ALA A 123 5.02 -6.77 28.84
CA ALA A 123 6.09 -7.06 29.79
C ALA A 123 6.82 -8.37 29.47
N ALA A 124 6.10 -9.41 29.04
CA ALA A 124 6.69 -10.69 28.66
C ALA A 124 7.61 -10.54 27.43
N ALA A 125 7.17 -9.82 26.39
CA ALA A 125 7.98 -9.51 25.21
C ALA A 125 9.29 -8.78 25.59
N GLN A 126 9.20 -7.83 26.50
CA GLN A 126 10.38 -7.09 26.99
C GLN A 126 11.36 -7.95 27.80
N THR A 127 10.98 -9.18 28.19
CA THR A 127 11.82 -10.12 28.96
C THR A 127 12.36 -11.30 28.14
N LEU A 128 12.11 -11.37 26.82
CA LEU A 128 12.73 -12.37 25.94
C LEU A 128 14.24 -12.49 26.18
N VAL A 129 14.79 -13.69 26.09
CA VAL A 129 16.22 -13.96 26.23
C VAL A 129 16.66 -14.65 24.96
N PHE A 130 17.79 -14.22 24.43
CA PHE A 130 18.34 -14.76 23.19
C PHE A 130 19.38 -15.84 23.49
N ALA A 131 19.38 -16.89 22.68
CA ALA A 131 20.21 -18.07 22.88
C ALA A 131 20.68 -18.63 21.53
N PRO A 132 21.77 -19.43 21.49
CA PRO A 132 22.32 -19.90 20.22
C PRO A 132 21.42 -20.87 19.44
N GLY A 133 21.55 -20.83 18.12
CA GLY A 133 21.01 -21.80 17.18
C GLY A 133 19.54 -21.61 16.84
N THR A 134 19.10 -22.23 15.74
CA THR A 134 17.81 -21.96 15.11
C THR A 134 17.12 -23.28 14.78
N ASN A 135 16.05 -23.61 15.49
CA ASN A 135 15.29 -24.84 15.32
C ASN A 135 13.82 -24.51 15.05
N TRP A 136 13.45 -24.47 13.77
CA TRP A 136 12.07 -24.15 13.38
C TRP A 136 11.06 -25.18 13.88
N GLU A 137 11.44 -26.46 13.83
CA GLU A 137 10.58 -27.56 14.28
C GLU A 137 10.25 -27.46 15.77
N ALA A 138 11.22 -27.11 16.61
CA ALA A 138 10.98 -26.91 18.05
C ALA A 138 9.94 -25.80 18.29
N GLY A 139 10.00 -24.69 17.56
CA GLY A 139 9.02 -23.61 17.65
C GLY A 139 7.60 -24.09 17.34
N PHE A 140 7.42 -24.88 16.29
CA PHE A 140 6.11 -25.44 15.93
C PHE A 140 5.63 -26.49 16.93
N ILE A 141 6.50 -27.41 17.35
CA ILE A 141 6.14 -28.47 18.31
C ILE A 141 5.73 -27.88 19.65
N GLU A 142 6.42 -26.83 20.13
CA GLU A 142 6.09 -26.18 21.40
C GLU A 142 4.67 -25.62 21.39
N VAL A 143 4.27 -24.94 20.30
CA VAL A 143 2.88 -24.45 20.16
C VAL A 143 1.91 -25.61 20.01
N TYR A 144 2.25 -26.62 19.22
CA TYR A 144 1.34 -27.73 18.91
C TYR A 144 1.01 -28.54 20.16
N ASN A 145 2.00 -28.73 21.03
CA ASN A 145 1.86 -29.51 22.25
C ASN A 145 1.42 -28.70 23.47
N TYR A 146 1.25 -27.38 23.32
CA TYR A 146 0.91 -26.51 24.43
C TYR A 146 -0.42 -26.90 25.08
N ASP A 147 -0.39 -27.19 26.38
CA ASP A 147 -1.55 -27.62 27.16
C ASP A 147 -2.00 -26.60 28.22
N GLY A 148 -1.38 -25.42 28.23
CA GLY A 148 -1.61 -24.37 29.23
C GLY A 148 -0.70 -24.47 30.46
N SER A 149 0.15 -25.50 30.55
CA SER A 149 1.09 -25.67 31.64
C SER A 149 2.45 -25.03 31.34
N PRO A 150 3.22 -24.64 32.37
CA PRO A 150 4.54 -24.08 32.17
C PRO A 150 5.59 -25.18 31.96
N GLY A 151 6.48 -24.97 31.00
CA GLY A 151 7.65 -25.82 30.74
C GLY A 151 7.77 -26.23 29.27
N PRO A 152 8.83 -26.97 28.92
CA PRO A 152 9.06 -27.46 27.56
C PRO A 152 8.08 -28.59 27.18
N HIS A 153 7.42 -28.47 26.02
CA HIS A 153 6.49 -29.46 25.45
C HIS A 153 7.11 -30.28 24.30
N TRP A 154 8.25 -30.91 24.57
CA TRP A 154 9.15 -31.48 23.54
C TRP A 154 8.86 -32.91 23.12
N SER A 155 7.77 -33.49 23.60
CA SER A 155 7.37 -34.84 23.22
C SER A 155 6.95 -34.90 21.76
N ALA A 156 6.99 -36.10 21.17
CA ALA A 156 6.34 -36.34 19.89
C ALA A 156 4.89 -35.81 19.91
N PRO A 157 4.42 -35.17 18.83
CA PRO A 157 3.09 -34.56 18.78
C PRO A 157 2.00 -35.58 19.18
N PRO A 158 1.08 -35.23 20.10
CA PRO A 158 -0.04 -36.09 20.42
C PRO A 158 -0.97 -36.22 19.21
N THR A 159 -1.83 -37.25 19.21
CA THR A 159 -2.81 -37.48 18.12
C THR A 159 -3.87 -36.38 17.99
N SER A 160 -3.94 -35.46 18.96
CA SER A 160 -4.80 -34.28 18.96
C SER A 160 -4.21 -33.25 19.94
N SER A 161 -4.10 -32.00 19.51
CA SER A 161 -3.66 -30.90 20.38
C SER A 161 -4.85 -30.31 21.16
N PRO A 162 -4.71 -30.03 22.47
CA PRO A 162 -5.81 -29.57 23.32
C PRO A 162 -6.15 -28.08 23.13
N LEU A 163 -5.23 -27.26 22.60
CA LEU A 163 -5.34 -25.80 22.50
C LEU A 163 -4.73 -25.27 21.19
N LEU A 164 -5.21 -25.77 20.04
CA LEU A 164 -4.77 -25.21 18.75
C LEU A 164 -5.24 -23.76 18.61
N PRO A 165 -4.35 -22.84 18.19
CA PRO A 165 -4.75 -21.49 17.82
C PRO A 165 -5.47 -21.50 16.47
N ASP A 166 -6.18 -20.42 16.16
CA ASP A 166 -6.74 -20.17 14.84
C ASP A 166 -5.64 -19.77 13.83
N ALA A 167 -4.57 -19.13 14.31
CA ALA A 167 -3.40 -18.79 13.51
C ALA A 167 -2.08 -18.89 14.28
N VAL A 168 -1.01 -19.23 13.56
CA VAL A 168 0.39 -19.19 14.02
C VAL A 168 1.12 -18.12 13.21
N VAL A 169 1.70 -17.15 13.89
CA VAL A 169 2.61 -16.14 13.32
C VAL A 169 4.03 -16.52 13.69
N PHE A 170 4.76 -17.05 12.73
CA PHE A 170 6.13 -17.53 12.89
C PHE A 170 7.12 -16.49 12.38
N VAL A 171 8.02 -15.99 13.23
CA VAL A 171 8.95 -14.91 12.89
C VAL A 171 10.37 -15.44 12.97
N THR A 172 11.17 -15.29 11.91
CA THR A 172 12.56 -15.78 11.86
C THR A 172 13.47 -14.93 10.98
N ASP A 173 14.76 -14.85 11.31
CA ASP A 173 15.77 -14.13 10.50
C ASP A 173 16.80 -15.07 9.83
N GLY A 174 16.73 -16.35 10.17
CA GLY A 174 17.73 -17.35 9.80
C GLY A 174 17.10 -18.67 9.35
N LEU A 175 17.83 -19.38 8.49
CA LEU A 175 17.49 -20.76 8.17
C LEU A 175 17.79 -21.67 9.36
N PRO A 176 17.06 -22.77 9.53
CA PRO A 176 17.24 -23.62 10.69
C PRO A 176 18.57 -24.37 10.58
N THR A 177 19.24 -24.47 11.72
CA THR A 177 20.52 -25.16 11.93
C THR A 177 20.37 -26.37 12.85
N ALA A 178 19.17 -26.59 13.38
CA ALA A 178 18.83 -27.71 14.24
C ALA A 178 17.40 -28.20 13.98
N TYR A 179 17.11 -29.43 14.41
CA TYR A 179 15.76 -30.03 14.37
C TYR A 179 15.57 -30.97 15.58
N VAL A 180 14.35 -31.45 15.80
CA VAL A 180 14.03 -32.42 16.85
C VAL A 180 13.95 -33.82 16.24
N ASP A 181 14.76 -34.77 16.70
CA ASP A 181 14.69 -36.15 16.19
C ASP A 181 13.41 -36.87 16.65
N ASP A 182 13.11 -38.04 16.05
CA ASP A 182 11.94 -38.87 16.42
C ASP A 182 11.91 -39.28 17.91
N ALA A 183 13.04 -39.15 18.61
CA ALA A 183 13.17 -39.45 20.03
C ALA A 183 13.00 -38.20 20.93
N GLY A 184 12.72 -37.03 20.34
CA GLY A 184 12.50 -35.77 21.05
C GLY A 184 13.78 -35.03 21.43
N ASN A 185 14.93 -35.38 20.84
CA ASN A 185 16.21 -34.72 21.13
C ASN A 185 16.53 -33.64 20.10
N ALA A 186 17.02 -32.49 20.56
CA ALA A 186 17.57 -31.46 19.68
C ALA A 186 18.86 -31.98 18.97
N VAL A 187 18.87 -31.95 17.64
CA VAL A 187 20.03 -32.24 16.80
C VAL A 187 20.61 -30.93 16.29
N THR A 188 21.64 -30.42 16.97
CA THR A 188 22.28 -29.13 16.63
C THR A 188 23.34 -29.27 15.54
N GLY A 189 23.53 -28.22 14.73
CA GLY A 189 24.46 -28.23 13.59
C GLY A 189 24.03 -29.16 12.45
N ALA A 190 22.74 -29.45 12.37
CA ALA A 190 22.14 -30.27 11.34
C ALA A 190 22.32 -29.62 9.95
N PRO A 191 22.35 -30.43 8.87
CA PRO A 191 22.30 -29.90 7.51
C PRO A 191 21.05 -29.02 7.33
N THR A 192 21.23 -27.79 6.87
CA THR A 192 20.15 -26.80 6.73
C THR A 192 18.94 -27.33 5.97
N ALA A 193 19.17 -28.06 4.87
CA ALA A 193 18.07 -28.63 4.09
C ALA A 193 17.23 -29.66 4.87
N THR A 194 17.86 -30.45 5.74
CA THR A 194 17.16 -31.43 6.59
C THR A 194 16.41 -30.73 7.71
N ALA A 195 17.07 -29.79 8.38
CA ALA A 195 16.45 -29.01 9.45
C ALA A 195 15.25 -28.20 8.95
N GLN A 196 15.36 -27.65 7.73
CA GLN A 196 14.29 -26.93 7.07
C GLN A 196 13.12 -27.85 6.75
N ALA A 197 13.35 -29.00 6.13
CA ALA A 197 12.30 -29.96 5.82
C ALA A 197 11.52 -30.41 7.07
N ASN A 198 12.19 -30.55 8.21
CA ASN A 198 11.52 -30.87 9.48
C ASN A 198 10.71 -29.69 10.03
N GLY A 199 11.22 -28.47 9.93
CA GLY A 199 10.45 -27.26 10.24
C GLY A 199 9.18 -27.13 9.39
N GLU A 200 9.29 -27.39 8.09
CA GLU A 200 8.16 -27.42 7.15
C GLU A 200 7.13 -28.50 7.54
N ALA A 201 7.59 -29.69 7.93
CA ALA A 201 6.73 -30.75 8.44
C ALA A 201 6.01 -30.36 9.75
N GLY A 202 6.66 -29.61 10.64
CA GLY A 202 6.05 -29.04 11.83
C GLY A 202 4.92 -28.06 11.49
N ALA A 203 5.12 -27.19 10.51
CA ALA A 203 4.09 -26.28 10.01
C ALA A 203 2.92 -27.02 9.33
N ASP A 204 3.21 -28.10 8.59
CA ASP A 204 2.18 -28.94 7.96
C ASP A 204 1.20 -29.55 8.98
N LEU A 205 1.63 -29.82 10.22
CA LEU A 205 0.74 -30.30 11.30
C LEU A 205 -0.37 -29.30 11.61
N PHE A 206 -0.07 -28.00 11.62
CA PHE A 206 -1.05 -26.95 11.85
C PHE A 206 -2.00 -26.82 10.67
N ARG A 207 -1.44 -26.76 9.44
CA ARG A 207 -2.25 -26.65 8.22
C ARG A 207 -3.19 -27.84 8.04
N ALA A 208 -2.76 -29.05 8.39
CA ALA A 208 -3.60 -30.25 8.36
C ALA A 208 -4.78 -30.20 9.35
N ASN A 209 -4.70 -29.36 10.39
CA ASN A 209 -5.75 -29.13 11.37
C ASN A 209 -6.54 -27.83 11.11
N GLY A 210 -6.38 -27.22 9.94
CA GLY A 210 -7.11 -26.00 9.55
C GLY A 210 -6.61 -24.72 10.23
N VAL A 211 -5.42 -24.77 10.84
CA VAL A 211 -4.77 -23.60 11.44
C VAL A 211 -4.01 -22.82 10.36
N LYS A 212 -4.18 -21.50 10.33
CA LYS A 212 -3.44 -20.63 9.41
C LYS A 212 -2.00 -20.49 9.89
N VAL A 213 -1.02 -20.73 9.02
CA VAL A 213 0.40 -20.51 9.35
C VAL A 213 0.93 -19.36 8.50
N ILE A 214 1.34 -18.28 9.16
CA ILE A 214 1.99 -17.13 8.53
C ILE A 214 3.45 -17.14 8.94
N ALA A 215 4.35 -17.03 7.97
CA ALA A 215 5.79 -16.95 8.20
C ALA A 215 6.31 -15.56 7.83
N LEU A 216 6.96 -14.88 8.78
CA LEU A 216 7.60 -13.58 8.62
C LEU A 216 9.11 -13.79 8.63
N GLY A 217 9.74 -13.62 7.46
CA GLY A 217 11.18 -13.66 7.35
C GLY A 217 11.78 -12.28 7.44
N ILE A 218 12.84 -12.14 8.23
CA ILE A 218 13.60 -10.90 8.39
C ILE A 218 15.00 -11.07 7.80
N GLY A 219 15.47 -10.05 7.08
CA GLY A 219 16.85 -10.01 6.61
C GLY A 219 17.14 -11.06 5.52
N SER A 220 17.98 -12.07 5.84
CA SER A 220 18.59 -12.92 4.80
C SER A 220 17.80 -14.18 4.43
N VAL A 221 16.71 -14.49 5.14
CA VAL A 221 15.84 -15.61 4.79
C VAL A 221 15.12 -15.33 3.48
N SER A 222 15.20 -16.28 2.55
CA SER A 222 14.57 -16.17 1.24
C SER A 222 13.07 -16.46 1.31
N VAL A 223 12.31 -15.77 0.46
CA VAL A 223 10.86 -16.02 0.28
C VAL A 223 10.56 -17.49 0.02
N ALA A 224 11.39 -18.16 -0.80
CA ALA A 224 11.22 -19.58 -1.11
C ALA A 224 11.32 -20.49 0.12
N SER A 225 12.09 -20.09 1.15
CA SER A 225 12.22 -20.87 2.38
C SER A 225 11.02 -20.66 3.30
N LEU A 226 10.45 -19.44 3.32
CA LEU A 226 9.23 -19.14 4.07
C LEU A 226 8.00 -19.81 3.46
N GLN A 227 7.95 -19.93 2.13
CA GLN A 227 6.86 -20.62 1.42
C GLN A 227 6.72 -22.10 1.83
N GLY A 228 7.83 -22.76 2.19
CA GLY A 228 7.79 -24.11 2.74
C GLY A 228 7.02 -24.18 4.07
N ILE A 229 7.03 -23.08 4.84
CA ILE A 229 6.38 -22.98 6.15
C ILE A 229 4.91 -22.56 5.99
N SER A 230 4.65 -21.46 5.26
CA SER A 230 3.29 -20.91 5.08
C SER A 230 2.39 -21.77 4.17
N GLY A 231 2.97 -22.60 3.29
CA GLY A 231 2.22 -23.46 2.36
C GLY A 231 1.95 -22.79 0.99
N PRO A 232 1.07 -23.36 0.15
CA PRO A 232 0.75 -22.77 -1.16
C PRO A 232 0.11 -21.38 -0.98
N VAL A 233 0.76 -20.39 -1.59
CA VAL A 233 0.55 -18.96 -1.45
C VAL A 233 -0.93 -18.55 -1.61
N GLU A 234 -1.58 -18.19 -0.51
CA GLU A 234 -2.76 -17.33 -0.50
C GLU A 234 -2.34 -15.91 -0.12
N THR A 235 -1.63 -15.21 -1.01
CA THR A 235 -1.35 -13.75 -1.01
C THR A 235 -0.81 -13.05 0.27
N GLU A 236 -0.57 -13.75 1.37
CA GLU A 236 -0.22 -13.17 2.68
C GLU A 236 1.22 -13.49 3.15
N ASP A 237 2.12 -13.85 2.24
CA ASP A 237 3.54 -13.99 2.60
C ASP A 237 4.16 -12.60 2.77
N TYR A 238 4.34 -12.18 4.02
CA TYR A 238 4.98 -10.91 4.38
C TYR A 238 6.49 -11.12 4.49
N TRP A 239 7.23 -10.61 3.49
CA TRP A 239 8.69 -10.64 3.46
C TRP A 239 9.28 -9.29 3.84
N LEU A 240 10.22 -9.30 4.79
CA LEU A 240 10.81 -8.09 5.35
C LEU A 240 12.23 -7.90 4.84
N ALA A 241 12.47 -6.74 4.23
CA ALA A 241 13.81 -6.37 3.76
C ALA A 241 14.78 -6.12 4.92
N ASP A 242 14.27 -5.72 6.09
CA ASP A 242 15.04 -5.48 7.31
C ASP A 242 14.16 -5.51 8.58
N PHE A 243 14.79 -5.45 9.76
CA PHE A 243 14.09 -5.40 11.05
C PHE A 243 13.33 -4.09 11.30
N ALA A 244 13.65 -3.01 10.57
CA ALA A 244 13.01 -1.71 10.77
C ALA A 244 11.56 -1.71 10.27
N THR A 245 11.22 -2.60 9.33
CA THR A 245 9.88 -2.76 8.76
C THR A 245 9.05 -3.86 9.45
N LEU A 246 9.60 -4.54 10.46
CA LEU A 246 8.92 -5.62 11.18
C LEU A 246 7.65 -5.13 11.89
N SER A 247 7.70 -3.98 12.56
CA SER A 247 6.53 -3.39 13.24
C SER A 247 5.38 -3.09 12.26
N ASP A 248 5.68 -2.47 11.12
CA ASP A 248 4.67 -2.11 10.11
C ASP A 248 3.98 -3.33 9.50
N GLN A 249 4.71 -4.42 9.36
CA GLN A 249 4.19 -5.65 8.74
C GLN A 249 3.48 -6.55 9.74
N LEU A 250 3.94 -6.58 11.00
CA LEU A 250 3.15 -7.14 12.10
C LEU A 250 1.82 -6.39 12.28
N LEU A 251 1.84 -5.07 12.11
CA LEU A 251 0.62 -4.26 12.10
C LEU A 251 -0.30 -4.61 10.92
N ALA A 252 0.25 -4.72 9.71
CA ALA A 252 -0.49 -5.15 8.53
C ALA A 252 -1.07 -6.57 8.68
N LEU A 253 -0.30 -7.49 9.27
CA LEU A 253 -0.77 -8.84 9.56
C LEU A 253 -1.89 -8.86 10.60
N GLY A 254 -1.82 -7.99 11.61
CA GLY A 254 -2.91 -7.80 12.56
C GLY A 254 -4.21 -7.42 11.85
N THR A 255 -4.15 -6.57 10.82
CA THR A 255 -5.34 -6.17 10.05
C THR A 255 -5.93 -7.32 9.24
N THR A 256 -5.12 -8.19 8.63
CA THR A 256 -5.62 -9.31 7.82
C THR A 256 -6.15 -10.46 8.66
N LEU A 257 -5.58 -10.70 9.83
CA LEU A 257 -6.11 -11.71 10.76
C LEU A 257 -7.50 -11.32 11.28
N CYS A 258 -7.75 -10.03 11.49
CA CYS A 258 -8.99 -9.53 12.07
C CYS A 258 -10.12 -9.23 11.07
N ASP A 259 -9.85 -9.31 9.76
CA ASP A 259 -10.82 -9.07 8.70
C ASP A 259 -11.12 -10.39 7.96
N PRO A 260 -12.34 -10.96 8.01
CA PRO A 260 -12.69 -12.13 7.22
C PRO A 260 -12.69 -11.86 5.70
N ASN A 261 -12.46 -10.62 5.26
CA ASN A 261 -12.33 -10.24 3.87
C ASN A 261 -11.34 -9.07 3.69
N PRO A 262 -10.03 -9.31 3.90
CA PRO A 262 -9.03 -8.24 3.83
C PRO A 262 -9.02 -7.60 2.44
N PRO A 263 -8.81 -6.27 2.33
CA PRO A 263 -8.59 -5.66 1.04
C PRO A 263 -7.35 -6.29 0.39
N PRO A 264 -7.38 -6.60 -0.93
CA PRO A 264 -6.21 -7.13 -1.63
C PRO A 264 -4.99 -6.22 -1.46
N PRO A 265 -3.75 -6.76 -1.50
CA PRO A 265 -2.55 -5.92 -1.46
C PRO A 265 -2.58 -4.91 -2.62
N ALA A 266 -2.45 -3.61 -2.30
CA ALA A 266 -2.54 -2.54 -3.27
C ALA A 266 -1.35 -2.58 -4.25
N THR A 267 -1.61 -2.67 -5.56
CA THR A 267 -0.56 -2.57 -6.61
C THR A 267 -0.85 -1.54 -7.70
N ALA A 268 -1.84 -0.68 -7.51
CA ALA A 268 -2.03 0.68 -8.04
C ALA A 268 -3.27 1.26 -7.33
N ASN A 269 -3.53 2.57 -7.46
CA ASN A 269 -4.82 3.15 -7.08
C ASN A 269 -5.10 4.22 -8.12
N VAL A 270 -5.72 3.81 -9.23
CA VAL A 270 -6.08 4.75 -10.27
C VAL A 270 -7.36 5.48 -9.85
N ALA A 271 -7.55 6.69 -10.35
CA ALA A 271 -8.79 7.42 -10.14
C ALA A 271 -9.04 8.31 -11.34
N ILE A 272 -10.29 8.64 -11.60
CA ILE A 272 -10.66 9.55 -12.68
C ILE A 272 -11.52 10.70 -12.14
N VAL A 273 -11.19 11.91 -12.57
CA VAL A 273 -12.01 13.09 -12.35
C VAL A 273 -12.39 13.67 -13.69
N LYS A 274 -13.68 13.88 -13.91
CA LYS A 274 -14.25 14.42 -15.11
C LYS A 274 -14.81 15.81 -14.85
N SER A 275 -14.61 16.72 -15.79
CA SER A 275 -15.14 18.07 -15.72
C SER A 275 -15.46 18.63 -17.10
N ALA A 276 -16.45 19.52 -17.18
CA ALA A 276 -16.75 20.28 -18.38
C ALA A 276 -15.99 21.62 -18.40
N GLY A 277 -15.55 22.05 -19.59
CA GLY A 277 -14.90 23.35 -19.77
C GLY A 277 -15.86 24.54 -19.63
N ASP A 278 -17.16 24.30 -19.83
CA ASP A 278 -18.22 25.30 -19.75
C ASP A 278 -19.17 25.02 -18.59
N VAL A 279 -19.63 26.08 -17.92
CA VAL A 279 -20.59 25.99 -16.81
C VAL A 279 -22.01 25.68 -17.32
N GLU A 280 -22.33 26.11 -18.54
CA GLU A 280 -23.57 25.78 -19.25
C GLU A 280 -23.24 25.50 -20.72
N ALA A 281 -23.84 24.46 -21.30
CA ALA A 281 -23.62 24.08 -22.69
C ALA A 281 -24.69 24.70 -23.61
N THR A 282 -24.28 25.19 -24.78
CA THR A 282 -25.19 25.80 -25.76
C THR A 282 -25.54 24.80 -26.88
N PRO A 283 -26.82 24.61 -27.23
CA PRO A 283 -27.20 23.78 -28.39
C PRO A 283 -26.54 24.29 -29.69
N GLY A 284 -25.95 23.37 -30.46
CA GLY A 284 -25.24 23.68 -31.70
C GLY A 284 -23.77 24.09 -31.53
N GLU A 285 -23.29 24.28 -30.31
CA GLU A 285 -21.88 24.56 -30.01
C GLU A 285 -21.12 23.30 -29.59
N GLN A 286 -19.79 23.41 -29.51
CA GLN A 286 -18.93 22.34 -29.00
C GLN A 286 -18.80 22.45 -27.48
N LEU A 287 -18.87 21.32 -26.80
CA LEU A 287 -18.57 21.17 -25.38
C LEU A 287 -17.31 20.32 -25.23
N THR A 288 -16.41 20.74 -24.35
CA THR A 288 -15.15 20.02 -24.07
C THR A 288 -15.18 19.45 -22.66
N TYR A 289 -14.96 18.14 -22.54
CA TYR A 289 -14.72 17.45 -21.28
C TYR A 289 -13.22 17.23 -21.07
N THR A 290 -12.77 17.44 -19.83
CA THR A 290 -11.43 17.10 -19.36
C THR A 290 -11.53 15.96 -18.37
N LEU A 291 -10.86 14.85 -18.65
CA LEU A 291 -10.77 13.67 -17.81
C LEU A 291 -9.34 13.61 -17.28
N ALA A 292 -9.14 13.82 -15.98
CA ALA A 292 -7.86 13.70 -15.32
C ALA A 292 -7.78 12.32 -14.65
N VAL A 293 -6.83 11.50 -15.07
CA VAL A 293 -6.54 10.20 -14.45
C VAL A 293 -5.37 10.39 -13.51
N SER A 294 -5.45 9.93 -12.27
CA SER A 294 -4.33 9.91 -11.33
C SER A 294 -3.99 8.50 -10.91
N ASN A 295 -2.75 8.27 -10.45
CA ASN A 295 -2.37 7.07 -9.70
C ASN A 295 -1.85 7.47 -8.32
N ALA A 296 -2.66 7.22 -7.29
CA ALA A 296 -2.35 7.46 -5.89
C ALA A 296 -1.84 6.20 -5.17
N GLY A 297 -1.60 5.11 -5.90
CA GLY A 297 -1.16 3.83 -5.36
C GLY A 297 0.32 3.83 -5.00
N PRO A 298 0.78 2.84 -4.22
CA PRO A 298 2.18 2.70 -3.85
C PRO A 298 3.07 2.28 -5.04
N ASP A 299 2.48 1.75 -6.12
CA ASP A 299 3.16 1.26 -7.33
C ASP A 299 2.59 1.91 -8.61
N ALA A 300 3.32 1.78 -9.72
CA ALA A 300 2.86 2.25 -11.04
C ALA A 300 1.67 1.42 -11.54
N ALA A 301 0.69 2.08 -12.15
CA ALA A 301 -0.43 1.42 -12.81
C ALA A 301 -0.03 1.00 -14.23
N THR A 302 -0.28 -0.24 -14.61
CA THR A 302 0.09 -0.79 -15.92
C THR A 302 -1.13 -0.97 -16.82
N ASP A 303 -0.97 -0.78 -18.12
CA ASP A 303 -2.05 -0.93 -19.13
C ASP A 303 -3.31 -0.12 -18.76
N VAL A 304 -3.14 1.17 -18.44
CA VAL A 304 -4.24 2.06 -18.04
C VAL A 304 -5.10 2.43 -19.25
N VAL A 305 -6.40 2.17 -19.17
CA VAL A 305 -7.37 2.43 -20.23
C VAL A 305 -8.55 3.24 -19.71
N VAL A 306 -8.88 4.34 -20.40
CA VAL A 306 -10.06 5.17 -20.16
C VAL A 306 -11.14 4.86 -21.19
N VAL A 307 -12.37 4.69 -20.73
CA VAL A 307 -13.57 4.50 -21.57
C VAL A 307 -14.62 5.54 -21.21
N ASP A 308 -15.12 6.25 -22.23
CA ASP A 308 -16.14 7.30 -22.12
C ASP A 308 -17.22 7.11 -23.19
N THR A 309 -18.49 7.19 -22.82
CA THR A 309 -19.60 7.04 -23.77
C THR A 309 -20.13 8.41 -24.18
N VAL A 310 -20.09 8.70 -25.48
CA VAL A 310 -20.55 9.97 -26.04
C VAL A 310 -22.01 10.24 -25.62
N PRO A 311 -22.28 11.36 -24.92
CA PRO A 311 -23.61 11.65 -24.39
C PRO A 311 -24.70 11.72 -25.45
N ALA A 312 -25.89 11.23 -25.12
CA ALA A 312 -27.06 11.33 -25.99
C ALA A 312 -27.38 12.80 -26.31
N GLY A 313 -27.77 13.07 -27.57
CA GLY A 313 -27.99 14.44 -28.04
C GLY A 313 -26.71 15.19 -28.39
N THR A 314 -25.56 14.50 -28.43
CA THR A 314 -24.29 15.05 -28.95
C THR A 314 -23.72 14.17 -30.06
N VAL A 315 -22.78 14.73 -30.81
CA VAL A 315 -21.99 14.03 -31.83
C VAL A 315 -20.52 14.15 -31.47
N PHE A 316 -19.79 13.04 -31.51
CA PHE A 316 -18.34 13.03 -31.31
C PHE A 316 -17.63 13.96 -32.30
N ALA A 317 -16.73 14.81 -31.79
CA ALA A 317 -15.89 15.68 -32.63
C ALA A 317 -14.42 15.24 -32.60
N SER A 318 -13.83 15.09 -31.42
CA SER A 318 -12.44 14.64 -31.25
C SER A 318 -12.15 14.13 -29.84
N ALA A 319 -11.14 13.27 -29.71
CA ALA A 319 -10.54 12.91 -28.44
C ALA A 319 -9.01 12.88 -28.55
N THR A 320 -8.33 13.43 -27.55
CA THR A 320 -6.85 13.43 -27.47
C THR A 320 -6.40 13.18 -26.04
N ALA A 321 -5.33 12.42 -25.86
CA ALA A 321 -4.71 12.18 -24.56
C ALA A 321 -3.31 12.82 -24.50
N THR A 322 -2.86 13.22 -23.31
CA THR A 322 -1.49 13.73 -23.10
C THR A 322 -0.43 12.65 -23.28
N VAL A 323 -0.80 11.39 -23.02
CA VAL A 323 0.00 10.19 -23.23
C VAL A 323 -0.86 9.14 -23.92
N GLY A 324 -0.22 8.27 -24.71
CA GLY A 324 -0.94 7.20 -25.42
C GLY A 324 -1.82 7.72 -26.57
N SER A 325 -2.96 7.07 -26.80
CA SER A 325 -3.82 7.39 -27.96
C SER A 325 -5.30 7.08 -27.70
N CYS A 326 -6.18 7.83 -28.36
CA CYS A 326 -7.63 7.66 -28.28
C CYS A 326 -8.21 7.21 -29.62
N SER A 327 -9.26 6.40 -29.56
CA SER A 327 -10.08 6.01 -30.69
C SER A 327 -11.56 6.07 -30.32
N GLU A 328 -12.43 6.28 -31.31
CA GLU A 328 -13.88 6.24 -31.14
C GLU A 328 -14.47 5.16 -32.04
N ALA A 329 -15.39 4.38 -31.48
CA ALA A 329 -16.18 3.41 -32.22
C ALA A 329 -17.59 3.32 -31.64
N ALA A 330 -18.60 3.49 -32.51
CA ALA A 330 -20.01 3.30 -32.19
C ALA A 330 -20.53 4.12 -30.99
N GLY A 331 -19.99 5.32 -30.79
CA GLY A 331 -20.37 6.23 -29.69
C GLY A 331 -19.57 6.01 -28.41
N THR A 332 -18.56 5.15 -28.41
CA THR A 332 -17.67 4.92 -27.26
C THR A 332 -16.24 5.34 -27.60
N VAL A 333 -15.68 6.21 -26.78
CA VAL A 333 -14.29 6.65 -26.86
C VAL A 333 -13.45 5.79 -25.93
N THR A 334 -12.39 5.19 -26.45
CA THR A 334 -11.42 4.40 -25.69
C THR A 334 -10.04 5.02 -25.86
N CYS A 335 -9.41 5.38 -24.75
CA CYS A 335 -8.06 5.93 -24.70
C CYS A 335 -7.13 5.00 -23.94
N ASP A 336 -6.12 4.48 -24.62
CA ASP A 336 -5.04 3.70 -24.03
C ASP A 336 -3.94 4.67 -23.60
N LEU A 337 -3.66 4.72 -22.29
CA LEU A 337 -2.68 5.62 -21.67
C LEU A 337 -1.34 4.92 -21.39
N GLY A 338 -1.26 3.59 -21.52
CA GLY A 338 -0.12 2.79 -21.12
C GLY A 338 0.13 2.79 -19.61
N ASP A 339 1.39 2.82 -19.19
CA ASP A 339 1.75 2.83 -17.78
C ASP A 339 1.68 4.24 -17.19
N VAL A 340 1.11 4.38 -15.98
CA VAL A 340 1.00 5.64 -15.25
C VAL A 340 1.77 5.54 -13.94
N ALA A 341 2.85 6.32 -13.83
CA ALA A 341 3.70 6.30 -12.65
C ALA A 341 3.00 6.90 -11.42
N ILE A 342 3.57 6.63 -10.24
CA ILE A 342 3.06 7.12 -8.96
C ILE A 342 3.02 8.66 -8.98
N GLY A 343 1.86 9.23 -8.66
CA GLY A 343 1.64 10.67 -8.60
C GLY A 343 1.56 11.37 -9.97
N GLU A 344 1.63 10.64 -11.08
CA GLU A 344 1.34 11.22 -12.39
C GLU A 344 -0.15 11.45 -12.59
N THR A 345 -0.47 12.42 -13.46
CA THR A 345 -1.86 12.76 -13.79
C THR A 345 -2.04 13.02 -15.28
N PRO A 346 -2.02 11.97 -16.14
CA PRO A 346 -2.34 12.15 -17.55
C PRO A 346 -3.78 12.61 -17.74
N THR A 347 -4.03 13.38 -18.80
CA THR A 347 -5.36 13.91 -19.11
C THR A 347 -5.84 13.51 -20.49
N VAL A 348 -7.14 13.26 -20.59
CA VAL A 348 -7.87 13.05 -21.84
C VAL A 348 -8.83 14.23 -22.06
N THR A 349 -8.76 14.81 -23.25
CA THR A 349 -9.67 15.86 -23.70
C THR A 349 -10.64 15.28 -24.71
N LEU A 350 -11.94 15.29 -24.39
CA LEU A 350 -13.02 14.84 -25.26
C LEU A 350 -13.87 16.03 -25.70
N THR A 351 -14.05 16.23 -26.99
CA THR A 351 -14.89 17.28 -27.55
C THR A 351 -16.09 16.67 -28.28
N VAL A 352 -17.28 17.19 -27.97
CA VAL A 352 -18.54 16.80 -28.60
C VAL A 352 -19.28 18.03 -29.11
N THR A 353 -20.10 17.86 -30.15
CA THR A 353 -20.99 18.92 -30.67
C THR A 353 -22.42 18.65 -30.22
N LEU A 354 -23.06 19.62 -29.59
CA LEU A 354 -24.44 19.48 -29.13
C LEU A 354 -25.42 19.58 -30.29
N GLY A 355 -26.40 18.68 -30.32
CA GLY A 355 -27.52 18.76 -31.24
C GLY A 355 -28.40 20.01 -30.99
N PRO A 356 -29.05 20.56 -32.02
CA PRO A 356 -29.86 21.78 -31.88
C PRO A 356 -31.15 21.59 -31.06
N ALA A 357 -31.56 20.34 -30.80
CA ALA A 357 -32.74 19.99 -29.99
C ALA A 357 -32.36 19.52 -28.57
N THR A 358 -31.08 19.54 -28.22
CA THR A 358 -30.59 19.12 -26.91
C THR A 358 -31.00 20.15 -25.86
N ALA A 359 -31.55 19.69 -24.74
CA ALA A 359 -32.04 20.53 -23.66
C ALA A 359 -31.95 19.75 -22.34
N GLY A 360 -32.10 20.45 -21.22
CA GLY A 360 -32.05 19.86 -19.88
C GLY A 360 -30.61 19.76 -19.35
N VAL A 361 -30.24 18.60 -18.81
CA VAL A 361 -28.89 18.34 -18.28
C VAL A 361 -28.24 17.25 -19.12
N LEU A 362 -27.03 17.53 -19.60
CA LEU A 362 -26.20 16.59 -20.32
C LEU A 362 -25.31 15.84 -19.34
N SER A 363 -25.59 14.55 -19.15
CA SER A 363 -24.82 13.67 -18.28
C SER A 363 -23.80 12.90 -19.09
N ASN A 364 -22.52 12.94 -18.69
CA ASN A 364 -21.46 12.16 -19.32
C ASN A 364 -20.65 11.37 -18.28
N THR A 365 -20.52 10.06 -18.48
CA THR A 365 -19.81 9.16 -17.56
C THR A 365 -18.56 8.59 -18.22
N ALA A 366 -17.43 8.72 -17.55
CA ALA A 366 -16.17 8.10 -17.92
C ALA A 366 -15.75 7.07 -16.87
N SER A 367 -14.97 6.08 -17.29
CA SER A 367 -14.36 5.07 -16.44
C SER A 367 -12.89 4.88 -16.78
N VAL A 368 -12.08 4.51 -15.80
CA VAL A 368 -10.67 4.12 -15.97
C VAL A 368 -10.48 2.70 -15.46
N SER A 369 -9.53 1.98 -16.06
CA SER A 369 -9.14 0.62 -15.68
C SER A 369 -7.63 0.45 -15.81
N THR A 370 -7.08 -0.55 -15.14
CA THR A 370 -5.65 -0.90 -15.12
C THR A 370 -5.53 -2.43 -15.06
N ALA A 371 -4.41 -2.99 -15.53
CA ALA A 371 -4.10 -4.41 -15.35
C ALA A 371 -3.52 -4.73 -13.95
N ALA A 372 -3.04 -3.72 -13.23
CA ALA A 372 -2.60 -3.85 -11.84
C ALA A 372 -3.78 -4.01 -10.86
N VAL A 373 -3.55 -4.50 -9.64
CA VAL A 373 -4.61 -4.63 -8.63
C VAL A 373 -4.90 -3.26 -8.03
N ASP A 374 -6.10 -2.75 -8.30
CA ASP A 374 -6.65 -1.53 -7.70
C ASP A 374 -7.70 -1.88 -6.62
N PRO A 375 -7.43 -1.58 -5.33
CA PRO A 375 -8.33 -1.91 -4.24
C PRO A 375 -9.53 -0.97 -4.12
N GLU A 376 -9.54 0.19 -4.78
CA GLU A 376 -10.59 1.21 -4.64
C GLU A 376 -11.36 1.43 -5.95
N ALA A 377 -12.07 0.41 -6.43
CA ALA A 377 -12.76 0.51 -7.72
C ALA A 377 -13.86 1.62 -7.79
N ALA A 378 -14.28 2.22 -6.67
CA ALA A 378 -15.33 3.25 -6.69
C ALA A 378 -14.86 4.60 -7.24
N ASN A 379 -13.56 4.91 -7.19
CA ASN A 379 -12.99 6.15 -7.72
C ASN A 379 -12.62 6.05 -9.22
N ASN A 380 -12.88 4.89 -9.83
CA ASN A 380 -12.57 4.59 -11.23
C ASN A 380 -13.68 4.97 -12.20
N VAL A 381 -14.72 5.64 -11.72
CA VAL A 381 -15.84 6.13 -12.54
C VAL A 381 -16.20 7.52 -12.07
N ASP A 382 -16.38 8.45 -13.00
CA ASP A 382 -16.88 9.79 -12.68
C ASP A 382 -17.88 10.28 -13.73
N THR A 383 -18.86 11.04 -13.27
CA THR A 383 -19.95 11.56 -14.09
C THR A 383 -20.04 13.08 -13.95
N GLU A 384 -20.00 13.76 -15.10
CA GLU A 384 -20.16 15.20 -15.18
C GLU A 384 -21.56 15.53 -15.74
N ASP A 385 -22.31 16.33 -14.98
CA ASP A 385 -23.64 16.83 -15.34
C ASP A 385 -23.56 18.30 -15.73
N THR A 386 -23.67 18.58 -17.04
CA THR A 386 -23.59 19.94 -17.57
C THR A 386 -24.99 20.45 -17.96
N PRO A 387 -25.51 21.52 -17.33
CA PRO A 387 -26.79 22.09 -17.73
C PRO A 387 -26.72 22.70 -19.14
N VAL A 388 -27.79 22.56 -19.91
CA VAL A 388 -27.91 23.11 -21.25
C VAL A 388 -28.71 24.41 -21.19
N VAL A 389 -28.20 25.47 -21.81
CA VAL A 389 -28.89 26.76 -21.90
C VAL A 389 -30.21 26.57 -22.65
N ASP A 390 -31.30 26.97 -22.00
CA ASP A 390 -32.63 26.96 -22.62
C ASP A 390 -32.73 28.14 -23.60
N VAL A 391 -32.39 27.87 -24.87
CA VAL A 391 -32.69 28.79 -25.96
C VAL A 391 -34.19 28.74 -26.21
N LEU A 392 -34.93 29.58 -25.48
CA LEU A 392 -36.33 29.85 -25.76
C LEU A 392 -36.45 30.14 -27.27
N PRO A 393 -37.21 29.34 -28.04
CA PRO A 393 -37.29 29.54 -29.46
C PRO A 393 -37.88 30.93 -29.73
N ALA A 394 -37.15 31.75 -30.48
CA ALA A 394 -37.57 33.10 -30.85
C ALA A 394 -38.88 33.14 -31.68
N THR A 395 -39.49 31.99 -31.96
CA THR A 395 -40.76 31.85 -32.68
C THR A 395 -42.01 32.19 -31.85
N GLY A 396 -41.87 32.58 -30.58
CA GLY A 396 -42.99 32.94 -29.72
C GLY A 396 -43.30 34.44 -29.53
N ILE A 397 -42.45 35.37 -29.99
CA ILE A 397 -42.61 36.82 -29.71
C ILE A 397 -43.15 37.64 -30.90
N ALA A 398 -43.75 36.99 -31.89
CA ALA A 398 -44.43 37.65 -33.01
C ALA A 398 -45.97 37.66 -32.85
N GLY A 399 -46.46 37.76 -31.61
CA GLY A 399 -47.88 37.99 -31.30
C GLY A 399 -48.04 39.29 -30.52
N ASP A 400 -48.46 40.34 -31.22
CA ASP A 400 -48.91 41.65 -30.74
C ASP A 400 -48.92 41.87 -29.22
N VAL A 401 -47.87 42.50 -28.69
CA VAL A 401 -47.98 43.30 -27.47
C VAL A 401 -47.50 44.71 -27.79
N ALA A 402 -48.44 45.55 -28.23
CA ALA A 402 -48.26 46.99 -28.25
C ALA A 402 -48.08 47.46 -26.80
N PHE A 403 -46.84 47.72 -26.39
CA PHE A 403 -46.57 48.35 -25.10
C PHE A 403 -46.90 49.85 -25.19
N PRO A 404 -47.79 50.40 -24.34
CA PRO A 404 -47.89 51.83 -24.16
C PRO A 404 -46.56 52.34 -23.58
N SER A 405 -46.13 53.52 -24.04
CA SER A 405 -44.81 54.12 -23.88
C SER A 405 -44.42 54.53 -22.45
N ALA A 406 -44.44 53.60 -21.49
CA ALA A 406 -44.04 53.85 -20.10
C ALA A 406 -43.25 52.74 -19.41
N VAL A 407 -42.97 51.59 -20.05
CA VAL A 407 -42.30 50.44 -19.35
C VAL A 407 -40.91 50.10 -19.90
N ALA A 408 -40.41 50.79 -20.92
CA ALA A 408 -39.07 50.55 -21.48
C ALA A 408 -37.91 50.83 -20.50
N ALA A 409 -38.15 51.52 -19.38
CA ALA A 409 -37.10 51.88 -18.41
C ALA A 409 -36.81 50.79 -17.36
N VAL A 410 -37.70 49.82 -17.13
CA VAL A 410 -37.54 48.85 -16.04
C VAL A 410 -36.73 47.62 -16.47
N VAL A 411 -36.84 47.21 -17.73
CA VAL A 411 -36.14 46.02 -18.25
C VAL A 411 -34.66 46.31 -18.59
N ALA A 412 -34.34 47.54 -19.04
CA ALA A 412 -32.94 47.96 -19.24
C ALA A 412 -32.21 48.24 -17.90
N GLY A 413 -32.92 48.62 -16.84
CA GLY A 413 -32.35 48.90 -15.53
C GLY A 413 -31.90 47.65 -14.76
N LEU A 414 -32.58 46.52 -14.94
CA LEU A 414 -32.22 45.26 -14.26
C LEU A 414 -30.99 44.57 -14.87
N PHE A 415 -30.73 44.78 -16.17
CA PHE A 415 -29.57 44.21 -16.87
C PHE A 415 -28.26 44.94 -16.50
N LEU A 416 -28.31 46.25 -16.22
CA LEU A 416 -27.14 47.04 -15.81
C LEU A 416 -26.73 46.85 -14.34
N LEU A 417 -27.64 46.40 -13.46
CA LEU A 417 -27.33 46.21 -12.03
C LEU A 417 -26.57 44.91 -11.70
N ARG A 418 -26.62 43.88 -12.56
CA ARG A 418 -25.85 42.64 -12.34
C ARG A 418 -24.39 42.70 -12.81
N ILE A 419 -24.06 43.59 -13.75
CA ILE A 419 -22.67 43.76 -14.24
C ILE A 419 -21.80 44.47 -13.18
N THR A 420 -22.36 45.37 -12.37
CA THR A 420 -21.60 46.10 -11.34
C THR A 420 -21.33 45.29 -10.06
N ALA A 421 -22.10 44.24 -9.77
CA ALA A 421 -21.89 43.41 -8.57
C ALA A 421 -20.74 42.40 -8.71
N VAL A 422 -20.44 41.95 -9.94
CA VAL A 422 -19.35 40.99 -10.21
C VAL A 422 -17.99 41.69 -10.30
N ALA A 423 -17.94 42.97 -10.71
CA ALA A 423 -16.68 43.71 -10.83
C ALA A 423 -16.06 44.15 -9.48
N ARG A 424 -16.80 44.14 -8.36
CA ARG A 424 -16.28 44.57 -7.03
C ARG A 424 -15.70 43.45 -6.16
N ARG A 425 -15.74 42.17 -6.58
CA ARG A 425 -15.09 41.07 -5.85
C ARG A 425 -13.67 40.73 -6.34
N ARG A 426 -13.13 41.48 -7.31
CA ARG A 426 -11.75 41.28 -7.83
C ARG A 426 -10.68 42.24 -7.28
N ASP A 427 -11.03 43.17 -6.39
CA ASP A 427 -10.07 44.11 -5.79
C ASP A 427 -9.79 43.89 -4.29
N THR A 428 -10.23 42.77 -3.71
CA THR A 428 -9.82 42.36 -2.34
C THR A 428 -9.84 40.84 -2.19
N VAL A 429 -8.79 40.17 -2.69
CA VAL A 429 -8.04 39.07 -2.06
C VAL A 429 -6.63 39.10 -2.62
#